data_AF-A0A2E3Q078-F1
#
_entry.id   AF-A0A2E3Q078-F1
#
_cell.length_a   1.000
_cell.length_b   1.000
_cell.length_c   1.000
_cell.angle_alpha   90.00
_cell.angle_beta   90.00
_cell.angle_gamma   90.00
#
_symmetry.space_group_name_H-M   'P 1'
#
loop_
_entity.id
_entity.type
_entity.pdbx_description
1 polymer ?
#
loop_
_entity_poly.entity_id
_entity_poly.type
_entity_poly.pdbx_seq_one_letter_code
_entity_poly.pdbx_strand_id
1 'polypeptide(L)'
;MRPCLASLPLLLTILLVPTFGWTNQAFAQDDAQRKQDIQQLGGELKAARLFGLLDDEQAEQMYFEILEFQFGEEKGAEGDGKGKDGREMDEDDKRRGGMTFARFIVRDGGDFTTLLRPEFLPRDVELMTEAVAEDPAMIAVIESLLEDYQREFEEKSRAFQDSLDLARAGYEFDLVDQTLSLIPEVPMSREEVDRRVDVWNAEKGLGRRDPAMVADWANRMISSLQTRVRKLREVIAARSAEIEAQGGAPSARELLAMMAALRQARLELRQVLEANLESVIAETMTPDIEAALDRIRLEHGRIDARFGGSDIDLERAVRRTELPMETETAILEEMIEANAVIADLIDARTAARVEREAMSARLLAAEVENDDARMSQRSKAVMTAADREIAAGLAVRDAILGQMNLIHTNLVEVDPELAADFLRIARRDGFPDQMRRRWCERAIEAAVLIPELDPEVIEAILELQFYVIERLTELQARAIEERLELEPRVSRAMVDGLEDDYASAKGMGDETWREPGFERFDRLDDEIGRQLLAILGPELVTSLPPHGSLGTLPEERKWDGKGKGEGESKGGGGAGADGKGRGSKRAGNVSGGK
;
A
#
# COMPACT_ATOMS: atom_id res chain seq x y z
N MET A 1 52.32 6.01 33.39
CA MET A 1 52.60 4.75 32.66
C MET A 1 51.56 4.63 31.55
N ARG A 2 51.99 4.67 30.29
CA ARG A 2 51.15 4.39 29.09
C ARG A 2 51.08 2.87 28.88
N PRO A 3 49.99 2.36 28.26
CA PRO A 3 49.86 2.28 26.79
C PRO A 3 48.51 2.89 26.32
N CYS A 4 48.36 3.61 25.19
CA CYS A 4 48.53 3.29 23.76
C CYS A 4 47.70 2.08 23.26
N LEU A 5 46.63 2.37 22.50
CA LEU A 5 46.13 1.73 21.25
C LEU A 5 44.77 2.40 20.93
N ALA A 6 44.70 3.31 19.94
CA ALA A 6 44.45 3.05 18.52
C ALA A 6 42.94 2.93 18.17
N SER A 7 42.38 4.07 17.71
CA SER A 7 41.49 4.20 16.55
C SER A 7 40.76 2.96 16.02
N LEU A 8 39.43 2.97 16.10
CA LEU A 8 38.50 2.16 15.28
C LEU A 8 37.28 3.04 14.92
N PRO A 9 36.87 3.10 13.64
CA PRO A 9 35.79 3.95 13.16
C PRO A 9 34.42 3.27 13.26
N LEU A 10 33.37 4.10 13.13
CA LEU A 10 31.98 3.82 12.79
C LEU A 10 31.67 2.38 12.34
N LEU A 11 30.77 1.72 13.07
CA LEU A 11 29.82 0.75 12.53
C LEU A 11 28.55 0.79 13.38
N LEU A 12 27.70 1.75 13.04
CA LEU A 12 26.31 1.83 13.48
C LEU A 12 25.52 0.85 12.61
N THR A 13 25.37 -0.39 13.06
CA THR A 13 24.49 -1.38 12.41
C THR A 13 23.22 -1.48 13.23
N ILE A 14 22.22 -0.69 12.83
CA ILE A 14 20.81 -0.94 13.12
C ILE A 14 20.44 -2.21 12.33
N LEU A 15 20.29 -3.33 13.02
CA LEU A 15 19.58 -4.51 12.52
C LEU A 15 18.20 -4.46 13.21
N LEU A 16 17.20 -3.83 12.60
CA LEU A 16 16.20 -4.54 11.78
C LEU A 16 15.90 -5.92 12.35
N VAL A 17 14.85 -5.95 13.18
CA VAL A 17 14.16 -7.17 13.61
C VAL A 17 13.89 -8.00 12.36
N PRO A 18 14.45 -9.21 12.22
CA PRO A 18 14.01 -10.11 11.18
C PRO A 18 12.61 -10.57 11.58
N THR A 19 11.62 -10.17 10.78
CA THR A 19 10.37 -10.92 10.64
C THR A 19 10.76 -12.39 10.48
N PHE A 20 10.30 -13.23 11.40
CA PHE A 20 10.70 -14.62 11.46
C PHE A 20 10.25 -15.33 10.16
N GLY A 21 11.21 -15.59 9.27
CA GLY A 21 11.03 -16.37 8.05
C GLY A 21 10.91 -17.86 8.34
N TRP A 22 9.76 -18.29 8.87
CA TRP A 22 9.48 -19.73 9.04
C TRP A 22 9.21 -20.46 7.71
N THR A 23 8.91 -19.72 6.64
CA THR A 23 8.74 -20.24 5.28
C THR A 23 10.02 -20.22 4.44
N ASN A 24 10.92 -19.25 4.65
CA ASN A 24 12.03 -19.00 3.70
C ASN A 24 13.31 -19.81 3.91
N GLN A 25 13.57 -20.39 5.09
CA GLN A 25 14.85 -21.09 5.32
C GLN A 25 14.92 -22.51 4.73
N ALA A 26 13.78 -23.14 4.43
CA ALA A 26 13.74 -24.48 3.81
C ALA A 26 13.85 -24.45 2.27
N PHE A 27 13.63 -23.29 1.63
CA PHE A 27 13.53 -23.14 0.18
C PHE A 27 14.33 -21.96 -0.38
N ALA A 28 15.48 -21.62 0.21
CA ALA A 28 16.42 -20.69 -0.42
C ALA A 28 16.96 -21.29 -1.74
N GLN A 29 16.23 -21.05 -2.83
CA GLN A 29 16.53 -21.53 -4.17
C GLN A 29 17.00 -20.36 -5.04
N ASP A 30 17.93 -20.64 -5.95
CA ASP A 30 18.31 -19.73 -7.04
C ASP A 30 17.08 -19.39 -7.91
N ASP A 31 16.97 -18.15 -8.40
CA ASP A 31 15.82 -17.67 -9.19
C ASP A 31 15.55 -18.53 -10.43
N ALA A 32 16.61 -19.11 -11.02
CA ALA A 32 16.51 -20.04 -12.13
C ALA A 32 15.83 -21.36 -11.71
N GLN A 33 16.16 -21.88 -10.53
CA GLN A 33 15.58 -23.10 -9.98
C GLN A 33 14.12 -22.86 -9.57
N ARG A 34 13.82 -21.70 -8.98
CA ARG A 34 12.44 -21.28 -8.64
C ARG A 34 11.55 -21.23 -9.87
N LYS A 35 11.98 -20.56 -10.95
CA LYS A 35 11.23 -20.51 -12.22
C LYS A 35 10.99 -21.89 -12.82
N GLN A 36 11.98 -22.79 -12.73
CA GLN A 36 11.85 -24.16 -13.20
C GLN A 36 10.83 -24.96 -12.36
N ASP A 37 10.83 -24.79 -11.04
CA ASP A 37 9.93 -25.50 -10.13
C ASP A 37 8.47 -25.03 -10.28
N ILE A 38 8.25 -23.72 -10.49
CA ILE A 38 6.93 -23.15 -10.82
C ILE A 38 6.39 -23.71 -12.14
N GLN A 39 7.23 -23.77 -13.19
CA GLN A 39 6.84 -24.34 -14.47
C GLN A 39 6.51 -25.84 -14.38
N GLN A 40 7.24 -26.58 -13.55
CA GLN A 40 6.94 -27.99 -13.27
C GLN A 40 5.60 -28.16 -12.57
N LEU A 41 5.33 -27.38 -11.52
CA LEU A 41 4.04 -27.37 -10.81
C LEU A 41 2.87 -27.08 -11.77
N GLY A 42 3.00 -26.06 -12.63
CA GLY A 42 1.98 -25.74 -13.64
C GLY A 42 1.75 -26.91 -14.63
N GLY A 43 2.80 -27.64 -14.99
CA GLY A 43 2.68 -28.85 -15.82
C GLY A 43 2.02 -30.03 -15.09
N GLU A 44 2.31 -30.18 -13.79
CA GLU A 44 1.76 -31.20 -12.89
C GLU A 44 0.24 -31.03 -12.72
N LEU A 45 -0.19 -29.82 -12.35
CA LEU A 45 -1.61 -29.48 -12.16
C LEU A 45 -2.39 -29.51 -13.47
N LYS A 46 -1.78 -29.08 -14.58
CA LYS A 46 -2.40 -29.21 -15.91
C LYS A 46 -2.65 -30.67 -16.28
N ALA A 47 -1.75 -31.59 -15.94
CA ALA A 47 -1.98 -33.02 -16.15
C ALA A 47 -3.12 -33.52 -15.24
N ALA A 48 -3.10 -33.18 -13.95
CA ALA A 48 -4.15 -33.55 -13.01
C ALA A 48 -5.55 -33.09 -13.49
N ARG A 49 -5.66 -31.85 -13.96
CA ARG A 49 -6.86 -31.27 -14.54
C ARG A 49 -7.32 -31.97 -15.82
N LEU A 50 -6.41 -32.13 -16.79
CA LEU A 50 -6.72 -32.78 -18.07
C LEU A 50 -7.19 -34.22 -17.92
N PHE A 51 -6.73 -34.90 -16.87
CA PHE A 51 -7.11 -36.27 -16.58
C PHE A 51 -8.13 -36.36 -15.44
N GLY A 52 -8.83 -35.30 -15.06
CA GLY A 52 -9.97 -35.35 -14.13
C GLY A 52 -9.64 -35.84 -12.72
N LEU A 53 -8.43 -35.55 -12.24
CA LEU A 53 -8.08 -35.64 -10.81
C LEU A 53 -8.53 -34.38 -10.06
N LEU A 54 -8.46 -33.23 -10.74
CA LEU A 54 -8.90 -31.93 -10.26
C LEU A 54 -9.77 -31.30 -11.34
N ASP A 55 -10.71 -30.46 -10.95
CA ASP A 55 -11.37 -29.54 -11.89
C ASP A 55 -10.52 -28.27 -12.11
N ASP A 56 -11.06 -27.33 -12.91
CA ASP A 56 -10.35 -26.08 -13.24
C ASP A 56 -10.14 -25.19 -12.01
N GLU A 57 -11.12 -25.13 -11.10
CA GLU A 57 -11.10 -24.27 -9.91
C GLU A 57 -10.16 -24.84 -8.85
N GLN A 58 -10.20 -26.16 -8.62
CA GLN A 58 -9.31 -26.87 -7.71
C GLN A 58 -7.85 -26.82 -8.16
N ALA A 59 -7.59 -26.94 -9.47
CA ALA A 59 -6.23 -26.86 -9.99
C ALA A 59 -5.66 -25.44 -9.88
N GLU A 60 -6.50 -24.41 -10.01
CA GLU A 60 -6.13 -23.01 -9.82
C GLU A 60 -5.86 -22.69 -8.35
N GLN A 61 -6.78 -23.08 -7.46
CA GLN A 61 -6.61 -22.93 -6.02
C GLN A 61 -5.31 -23.60 -5.52
N MET A 62 -5.08 -24.85 -5.92
CA MET A 62 -3.88 -25.59 -5.54
C MET A 62 -2.60 -24.98 -6.11
N TYR A 63 -2.66 -24.36 -7.28
CA TYR A 63 -1.52 -23.64 -7.83
C TYR A 63 -1.12 -22.47 -6.95
N PHE A 64 -2.09 -21.63 -6.56
CA PHE A 64 -1.82 -20.45 -5.73
C PHE A 64 -1.39 -20.81 -4.31
N GLU A 65 -2.07 -21.75 -3.65
CA GLU A 65 -1.73 -22.12 -2.26
C GLU A 65 -0.37 -22.81 -2.14
N ILE A 66 -0.01 -23.72 -3.06
CA ILE A 66 1.33 -24.34 -3.08
C ILE A 66 2.40 -23.29 -3.41
N LEU A 67 2.09 -22.35 -4.30
CA LEU A 67 3.02 -21.28 -4.64
C LEU A 67 3.33 -20.39 -3.44
N GLU A 68 2.28 -19.93 -2.76
CA GLU A 68 2.39 -19.09 -1.57
C GLU A 68 3.13 -19.82 -0.44
N PHE A 69 2.78 -21.09 -0.19
CA PHE A 69 3.40 -21.90 0.84
C PHE A 69 4.89 -22.22 0.59
N GLN A 70 5.27 -22.60 -0.65
CA GLN A 70 6.65 -23.01 -0.96
C GLN A 70 7.57 -21.85 -1.31
N PHE A 71 7.05 -20.74 -1.84
CA PHE A 71 7.86 -19.67 -2.43
C PHE A 71 7.60 -18.27 -1.84
N GLY A 72 6.63 -18.14 -0.91
CA GLY A 72 6.32 -16.90 -0.18
C GLY A 72 5.68 -15.78 -1.02
N GLU A 73 5.13 -14.77 -0.34
CA GLU A 73 4.75 -13.50 -0.98
C GLU A 73 6.00 -12.76 -1.46
N GLU A 74 6.28 -12.86 -2.76
CA GLU A 74 6.91 -11.76 -3.49
C GLU A 74 5.81 -11.00 -4.26
N LYS A 75 4.80 -10.52 -3.54
CA LYS A 75 4.03 -9.36 -4.02
C LYS A 75 4.91 -8.12 -3.81
N GLY A 76 5.76 -7.82 -4.79
CA GLY A 76 6.39 -6.50 -4.87
C GLY A 76 7.86 -6.42 -5.25
N ALA A 77 8.35 -7.24 -6.18
CA ALA A 77 9.51 -6.85 -6.98
C ALA A 77 9.48 -7.61 -8.32
N GLU A 78 9.14 -6.89 -9.38
CA GLU A 78 9.43 -7.24 -10.78
C GLU A 78 8.84 -8.56 -11.37
N GLY A 79 7.72 -8.39 -12.10
CA GLY A 79 7.59 -8.92 -13.45
C GLY A 79 7.26 -10.41 -13.65
N ASP A 80 5.99 -10.72 -13.90
CA ASP A 80 5.52 -11.19 -15.22
C ASP A 80 3.99 -11.32 -15.21
N GLY A 81 3.31 -10.17 -15.23
CA GLY A 81 1.89 -10.09 -15.55
C GLY A 81 1.66 -10.33 -17.05
N LYS A 82 1.99 -11.52 -17.57
CA LYS A 82 1.53 -11.96 -18.90
C LYS A 82 0.15 -12.62 -18.80
N GLY A 83 -0.78 -11.89 -18.20
CA GLY A 83 -2.21 -12.03 -18.47
C GLY A 83 -2.52 -11.19 -19.69
N LYS A 84 -2.82 -11.83 -20.81
CA LYS A 84 -3.29 -11.19 -22.06
C LYS A 84 -4.53 -10.35 -21.76
N ASP A 85 -4.36 -9.04 -21.68
CA ASP A 85 -5.22 -8.06 -22.33
C ASP A 85 -4.50 -6.71 -22.30
N GLY A 86 -4.17 -6.22 -23.49
CA GLY A 86 -3.27 -5.09 -23.69
C GLY A 86 -3.86 -3.79 -23.18
N ARG A 87 -3.29 -3.27 -22.09
CA ARG A 87 -2.89 -1.86 -21.95
C ARG A 87 -1.60 -1.83 -21.13
N GLU A 88 -0.47 -1.91 -21.82
CA GLU A 88 0.81 -1.45 -21.27
C GLU A 88 0.66 0.06 -21.06
N MET A 89 0.17 0.46 -19.88
CA MET A 89 0.42 1.81 -19.36
C MET A 89 1.89 1.85 -18.97
N ASP A 90 2.64 2.73 -19.64
CA ASP A 90 4.07 2.93 -19.44
C ASP A 90 4.44 2.98 -17.96
N GLU A 91 5.51 2.28 -17.59
CA GLU A 91 6.04 2.26 -16.22
C GLU A 91 6.48 3.64 -15.72
N ASP A 92 6.68 4.60 -16.64
CA ASP A 92 6.97 5.99 -16.29
C ASP A 92 5.74 6.78 -15.79
N ASP A 93 4.51 6.42 -16.19
CA ASP A 93 3.28 7.02 -15.66
C ASP A 93 2.97 6.56 -14.24
N LYS A 94 3.36 5.33 -13.89
CA LYS A 94 3.24 4.80 -12.51
C LYS A 94 4.12 5.55 -11.51
N ARG A 95 5.20 6.19 -11.97
CA ARG A 95 6.14 6.95 -11.12
C ARG A 95 5.84 8.45 -11.07
N ARG A 96 4.97 8.98 -11.95
CA ARG A 96 4.70 10.42 -12.12
C ARG A 96 3.36 10.92 -11.59
N GLY A 97 2.66 10.18 -10.74
CA GLY A 97 1.41 10.64 -10.14
C GLY A 97 0.67 9.49 -9.48
N GLY A 98 1.33 8.88 -8.50
CA GLY A 98 0.98 7.59 -7.90
C GLY A 98 -0.51 7.40 -7.71
N MET A 99 -1.01 6.30 -8.26
CA MET A 99 -2.35 5.76 -8.11
C MET A 99 -2.91 6.06 -6.71
N THR A 100 -3.75 7.10 -6.61
CA THR A 100 -4.33 7.63 -5.37
C THR A 100 -5.16 6.62 -4.60
N PHE A 101 -5.46 5.46 -5.21
CA PHE A 101 -6.27 4.40 -4.66
C PHE A 101 -5.48 3.37 -3.83
N ALA A 102 -4.20 3.14 -4.12
CA ALA A 102 -3.43 2.07 -3.48
C ALA A 102 -3.34 2.25 -1.96
N ARG A 103 -3.38 3.51 -1.49
CA ARG A 103 -3.41 3.89 -0.08
C ARG A 103 -4.75 3.64 0.65
N PHE A 104 -5.82 3.38 -0.10
CA PHE A 104 -7.17 3.15 0.45
C PHE A 104 -7.67 1.71 0.27
N ILE A 105 -6.82 0.83 -0.28
CA ILE A 105 -7.14 -0.61 -0.32
C ILE A 105 -7.28 -1.07 1.14
N VAL A 106 -8.46 -1.59 1.47
CA VAL A 106 -8.68 -2.25 2.75
C VAL A 106 -7.88 -3.55 2.68
N ARG A 107 -6.77 -3.62 3.43
CA ARG A 107 -5.99 -4.84 3.51
C ARG A 107 -6.88 -5.96 4.04
N ASP A 108 -6.81 -7.12 3.38
CA ASP A 108 -7.23 -8.40 3.97
C ASP A 108 -6.56 -8.46 5.34
N GLY A 109 -7.36 -8.50 6.40
CA GLY A 109 -6.89 -8.16 7.75
C GLY A 109 -5.59 -8.85 8.18
N GLY A 110 -4.91 -8.24 9.16
CA GLY A 110 -3.63 -8.76 9.63
C GLY A 110 -2.55 -7.69 9.78
N ASP A 111 -2.85 -6.43 9.46
CA ASP A 111 -1.90 -5.33 9.62
C ASP A 111 -1.96 -4.77 11.05
N PHE A 112 -1.43 -5.55 11.99
CA PHE A 112 -1.32 -5.18 13.40
C PHE A 112 -0.15 -4.22 13.67
N THR A 113 0.54 -3.72 12.64
CA THR A 113 1.73 -2.87 12.81
C THR A 113 1.45 -1.64 13.67
N THR A 114 0.29 -1.01 13.50
CA THR A 114 -0.14 0.13 14.32
C THR A 114 -0.39 -0.27 15.78
N LEU A 115 -0.88 -1.49 16.04
CA LEU A 115 -1.09 -1.99 17.40
C LEU A 115 0.23 -2.38 18.08
N LEU A 116 1.20 -2.87 17.31
CA LEU A 116 2.50 -3.35 17.78
C LEU A 116 3.54 -2.22 17.94
N ARG A 117 3.22 -0.99 17.53
CA ARG A 117 4.13 0.16 17.65
C ARG A 117 3.94 0.88 18.99
N PRO A 118 5.01 1.11 19.77
CA PRO A 118 4.94 1.93 20.99
C PRO A 118 4.59 3.38 20.64
N GLU A 119 3.98 4.08 21.59
CA GLU A 119 3.56 5.48 21.41
C GLU A 119 4.67 6.47 21.71
N PHE A 120 5.55 6.10 22.63
CA PHE A 120 6.66 6.91 23.09
C PHE A 120 7.93 6.08 23.02
N LEU A 121 9.03 6.73 22.67
CA LEU A 121 10.35 6.16 22.50
C LEU A 121 11.38 7.01 23.27
N PRO A 122 12.51 6.43 23.71
CA PRO A 122 13.55 7.16 24.44
C PRO A 122 14.08 8.38 23.69
N ARG A 123 14.20 8.29 22.37
CA ARG A 123 14.61 9.43 21.52
C ARG A 123 13.67 10.64 21.61
N ASP A 124 12.42 10.42 22.00
CA ASP A 124 11.41 11.47 22.08
C ASP A 124 11.67 12.41 23.28
N VAL A 125 12.62 12.06 24.16
CA VAL A 125 13.13 12.96 25.23
C VAL A 125 13.64 14.29 24.66
N GLU A 126 14.10 14.32 23.41
CA GLU A 126 14.52 15.55 22.72
C GLU A 126 13.39 16.60 22.70
N LEU A 127 12.14 16.15 22.52
CA LEU A 127 10.96 17.03 22.49
C LEU A 127 10.52 17.51 23.88
N MET A 128 11.01 16.87 24.94
CA MET A 128 10.73 17.24 26.35
C MET A 128 11.87 18.02 27.00
N THR A 129 13.04 18.11 26.35
CA THR A 129 14.26 18.72 26.91
C THR A 129 14.07 20.21 27.21
N GLU A 130 13.39 20.93 26.32
CA GLU A 130 13.09 22.35 26.51
C GLU A 130 12.12 22.58 27.70
N ALA A 131 11.15 21.68 27.89
CA ALA A 131 10.16 21.76 28.97
C ALA A 131 10.77 21.63 30.37
N VAL A 132 11.90 20.92 30.49
CA VAL A 132 12.64 20.77 31.76
C VAL A 132 13.84 21.72 31.89
N ALA A 133 13.85 22.81 31.12
CA ALA A 133 14.91 23.83 31.16
C ALA A 133 16.33 23.25 31.01
N GLU A 134 16.47 22.20 30.18
CA GLU A 134 17.72 21.49 29.93
C GLU A 134 18.39 20.87 31.19
N ASP A 135 17.64 20.61 32.27
CA ASP A 135 18.20 19.97 33.48
C ASP A 135 18.64 18.52 33.19
N PRO A 136 19.97 18.21 33.20
CA PRO A 136 20.47 16.90 32.82
C PRO A 136 19.99 15.77 33.74
N ALA A 137 19.69 16.06 35.01
CA ALA A 137 19.19 15.05 35.93
C ALA A 137 17.74 14.68 35.61
N MET A 138 16.92 15.69 35.30
CA MET A 138 15.51 15.49 34.93
C MET A 138 15.39 14.81 33.57
N ILE A 139 16.18 15.22 32.60
CA ILE A 139 16.25 14.57 31.27
C ILE A 139 16.55 13.08 31.43
N ALA A 140 17.55 12.71 32.25
CA ALA A 140 17.90 11.31 32.47
C ALA A 140 16.77 10.51 33.15
N VAL A 141 15.98 11.15 34.03
CA VAL A 141 14.80 10.48 34.63
C VAL A 141 13.70 10.29 33.60
N ILE A 142 13.40 11.31 32.79
CA ILE A 142 12.39 11.21 31.71
C ILE A 142 12.79 10.13 30.69
N GLU A 143 14.05 10.12 30.26
CA GLU A 143 14.59 9.09 29.36
C GLU A 143 14.40 7.69 29.96
N SER A 144 14.73 7.50 31.25
CA SER A 144 14.51 6.23 31.96
C SER A 144 13.03 5.82 32.01
N LEU A 145 12.10 6.77 32.19
CA LEU A 145 10.67 6.49 32.18
C LEU A 145 10.17 6.07 30.79
N LEU A 146 10.68 6.70 29.73
CA LEU A 146 10.40 6.34 28.34
C LEU A 146 10.96 4.95 27.98
N GLU A 147 12.17 4.62 28.45
CA GLU A 147 12.77 3.29 28.30
C GLU A 147 11.95 2.20 29.02
N ASP A 148 11.51 2.48 30.24
CA ASP A 148 10.68 1.55 31.02
C ASP A 148 9.33 1.31 30.32
N TYR A 149 8.68 2.37 29.82
CA TYR A 149 7.46 2.27 29.01
C TYR A 149 7.70 1.41 27.76
N GLN A 150 8.74 1.72 26.97
CA GLN A 150 9.03 1.00 25.74
C GLN A 150 9.25 -0.49 26.02
N ARG A 151 10.07 -0.81 27.02
CA ARG A 151 10.40 -2.21 27.38
C ARG A 151 9.14 -2.99 27.78
N GLU A 152 8.29 -2.42 28.61
CA GLU A 152 7.06 -3.10 29.06
C GLU A 152 6.06 -3.28 27.90
N PHE A 153 5.96 -2.29 27.00
CA PHE A 153 5.13 -2.40 25.81
C PHE A 153 5.67 -3.45 24.82
N GLU A 154 6.99 -3.48 24.59
CA GLU A 154 7.65 -4.45 23.72
C GLU A 154 7.50 -5.89 24.21
N GLU A 155 7.55 -6.13 25.51
CA GLU A 155 7.31 -7.46 26.08
C GLU A 155 5.88 -7.95 25.76
N LYS A 156 4.87 -7.10 25.96
CA LYS A 156 3.47 -7.44 25.72
C LYS A 156 3.15 -7.57 24.22
N SER A 157 3.71 -6.68 23.40
CA SER A 157 3.50 -6.70 21.94
C SER A 157 4.22 -7.88 21.28
N ARG A 158 5.44 -8.23 21.71
CA ARG A 158 6.15 -9.43 21.22
C ARG A 158 5.38 -10.71 21.53
N ALA A 159 4.85 -10.87 22.75
CA ALA A 159 4.05 -12.04 23.10
C ALA A 159 2.80 -12.18 22.21
N PHE A 160 2.15 -11.06 21.87
CA PHE A 160 1.03 -11.06 20.92
C PHE A 160 1.49 -11.38 19.50
N GLN A 161 2.60 -10.80 19.04
CA GLN A 161 3.15 -11.06 17.72
C GLN A 161 3.54 -12.53 17.54
N ASP A 162 4.23 -13.13 18.50
CA ASP A 162 4.60 -14.55 18.47
C ASP A 162 3.35 -15.45 18.36
N SER A 163 2.29 -15.09 19.09
CA SER A 163 1.00 -15.81 19.05
C SER A 163 0.28 -15.63 17.72
N LEU A 164 0.35 -14.44 17.13
CA LEU A 164 -0.20 -14.14 15.82
C LEU A 164 0.50 -14.94 14.72
N ASP A 165 1.83 -14.95 14.74
CA ASP A 165 2.65 -15.68 13.78
C ASP A 165 2.39 -17.20 13.89
N LEU A 166 2.27 -17.72 15.12
CA LEU A 166 1.94 -19.12 15.37
C LEU A 166 0.54 -19.49 14.84
N ALA A 167 -0.45 -18.64 15.07
CA ALA A 167 -1.80 -18.86 14.56
C ALA A 167 -1.87 -18.77 13.04
N ARG A 168 -1.20 -17.79 12.43
CA ARG A 168 -1.12 -17.65 10.97
C ARG A 168 -0.49 -18.89 10.35
N ALA A 169 0.62 -19.38 10.90
CA ALA A 169 1.24 -20.62 10.47
C ALA A 169 0.27 -21.81 10.60
N GLY A 170 -0.45 -21.92 11.72
CA GLY A 170 -1.48 -22.96 11.92
C GLY A 170 -2.58 -22.92 10.86
N TYR A 171 -3.16 -21.75 10.59
CA TYR A 171 -4.19 -21.59 9.56
C TYR A 171 -3.67 -21.88 8.15
N GLU A 172 -2.47 -21.40 7.81
CA GLU A 172 -1.84 -21.69 6.53
C GLU A 172 -1.61 -23.21 6.35
N PHE A 173 -1.18 -23.89 7.41
CA PHE A 173 -0.99 -25.35 7.38
C PHE A 173 -2.29 -26.11 7.20
N ASP A 174 -3.35 -25.72 7.92
CA ASP A 174 -4.67 -26.33 7.81
C ASP A 174 -5.27 -26.13 6.41
N LEU A 175 -5.15 -24.91 5.84
CA LEU A 175 -5.63 -24.61 4.50
C LEU A 175 -4.90 -25.45 3.44
N VAL A 176 -3.57 -25.48 3.50
CA VAL A 176 -2.76 -26.26 2.55
C VAL A 176 -3.03 -27.75 2.73
N ASP A 177 -3.18 -28.28 3.94
CA ASP A 177 -3.51 -29.69 4.16
C ASP A 177 -4.89 -30.07 3.60
N GLN A 178 -5.89 -29.20 3.75
CA GLN A 178 -7.22 -29.36 3.13
C GLN A 178 -7.12 -29.42 1.60
N THR A 179 -6.37 -28.49 0.98
CA THR A 179 -6.20 -28.47 -0.48
C THR A 179 -5.38 -29.65 -0.97
N LEU A 180 -4.30 -30.01 -0.28
CA LEU A 180 -3.53 -31.21 -0.62
C LEU A 180 -4.39 -32.46 -0.52
N SER A 181 -5.34 -32.54 0.41
CA SER A 181 -6.28 -33.67 0.57
C SER A 181 -7.17 -33.92 -0.64
N LEU A 182 -7.33 -32.95 -1.55
CA LEU A 182 -8.00 -33.13 -2.85
C LEU A 182 -7.26 -34.12 -3.76
N ILE A 183 -5.93 -34.26 -3.59
CA ILE A 183 -5.16 -35.26 -4.34
C ILE A 183 -5.14 -36.58 -3.56
N PRO A 184 -5.64 -37.68 -4.16
CA PRO A 184 -5.62 -38.98 -3.52
C PRO A 184 -4.18 -39.47 -3.31
N GLU A 185 -3.92 -40.06 -2.14
CA GLU A 185 -2.62 -40.67 -1.78
C GLU A 185 -2.28 -41.86 -2.67
N VAL A 186 -3.30 -42.57 -3.13
CA VAL A 186 -3.12 -43.76 -3.96
C VAL A 186 -2.76 -43.33 -5.38
N PRO A 187 -1.62 -43.81 -5.92
CA PRO A 187 -1.25 -43.56 -7.30
C PRO A 187 -2.35 -44.00 -8.27
N MET A 188 -2.68 -43.16 -9.24
CA MET A 188 -3.48 -43.64 -10.37
C MET A 188 -2.72 -44.77 -11.05
N SER A 189 -3.37 -45.92 -11.25
CA SER A 189 -2.72 -47.02 -11.96
C SER A 189 -2.45 -46.61 -13.39
N ARG A 190 -1.38 -47.18 -13.98
CA ARG A 190 -1.07 -46.92 -15.38
C ARG A 190 -2.25 -47.24 -16.31
N GLU A 191 -2.98 -48.30 -16.01
CA GLU A 191 -4.18 -48.70 -16.74
C GLU A 191 -5.30 -47.66 -16.69
N GLU A 192 -5.43 -46.92 -15.59
CA GLU A 192 -6.41 -45.84 -15.46
C GLU A 192 -5.96 -44.60 -16.25
N VAL A 193 -4.66 -44.28 -16.23
CA VAL A 193 -4.09 -43.21 -17.06
C VAL A 193 -4.29 -43.50 -18.55
N ASP A 194 -3.99 -44.74 -18.98
CA ASP A 194 -4.18 -45.18 -20.35
C ASP A 194 -5.67 -45.10 -20.75
N ARG A 195 -6.58 -45.57 -19.89
CA ARG A 195 -8.03 -45.43 -20.10
C ARG A 195 -8.47 -43.98 -20.26
N ARG A 196 -7.99 -43.06 -19.42
CA ARG A 196 -8.36 -41.64 -19.50
C ARG A 196 -7.78 -40.95 -20.73
N VAL A 197 -6.58 -41.35 -21.18
CA VAL A 197 -6.00 -40.89 -22.46
C VAL A 197 -6.83 -41.36 -23.64
N ASP A 198 -7.31 -42.61 -23.62
CA ASP A 198 -8.17 -43.15 -24.68
C ASP A 198 -9.52 -42.41 -24.75
N VAL A 199 -10.15 -42.16 -23.60
CA VAL A 199 -11.39 -41.36 -23.51
C VAL A 199 -11.16 -39.94 -24.01
N TRP A 200 -10.08 -39.28 -23.56
CA TRP A 200 -9.76 -37.92 -23.99
C TRP A 200 -9.45 -37.83 -25.50
N ASN A 201 -8.75 -38.82 -26.04
CA ASN A 201 -8.48 -38.93 -27.47
C ASN A 201 -9.77 -39.09 -28.28
N ALA A 202 -10.73 -39.87 -27.78
CA ALA A 202 -12.03 -40.06 -28.41
C ALA A 202 -12.90 -38.79 -28.37
N GLU A 203 -12.87 -38.03 -27.28
CA GLU A 203 -13.75 -36.86 -27.07
C GLU A 203 -13.20 -35.55 -27.65
N LYS A 204 -11.89 -35.31 -27.54
CA LYS A 204 -11.25 -34.02 -27.85
C LYS A 204 -10.23 -34.11 -28.97
N GLY A 205 -9.73 -35.31 -29.28
CA GLY A 205 -8.71 -35.56 -30.29
C GLY A 205 -7.31 -35.11 -29.86
N LEU A 206 -6.33 -36.02 -29.92
CA LEU A 206 -4.93 -35.74 -29.60
C LEU A 206 -4.15 -35.00 -30.70
N GLY A 207 -4.78 -34.71 -31.84
CA GLY A 207 -4.12 -34.15 -33.02
C GLY A 207 -3.08 -35.11 -33.59
N ARG A 208 -1.82 -34.67 -33.73
CA ARG A 208 -0.67 -35.49 -34.23
C ARG A 208 0.12 -36.19 -33.13
N ARG A 209 -0.32 -36.11 -31.87
CA ARG A 209 0.42 -36.68 -30.73
C ARG A 209 0.09 -38.16 -30.57
N ASP A 210 1.10 -38.95 -30.26
CA ASP A 210 0.96 -40.37 -29.96
C ASP A 210 0.27 -40.56 -28.58
N PRO A 211 -0.86 -41.29 -28.49
CA PRO A 211 -1.52 -41.61 -27.22
C PRO A 211 -0.59 -42.21 -26.17
N ALA A 212 0.35 -43.09 -26.57
CA ALA A 212 1.28 -43.71 -25.64
C ALA A 212 2.26 -42.68 -25.03
N MET A 213 2.74 -41.73 -25.84
CA MET A 213 3.60 -40.64 -25.37
C MET A 213 2.85 -39.69 -24.43
N VAL A 214 1.57 -39.44 -24.70
CA VAL A 214 0.71 -38.62 -23.84
C VAL A 214 0.46 -39.31 -22.50
N ALA A 215 0.21 -40.63 -22.51
CA ALA A 215 0.08 -41.43 -21.30
C ALA A 215 1.38 -41.49 -20.49
N ASP A 216 2.55 -41.63 -21.15
CA ASP A 216 3.86 -41.58 -20.49
C ASP A 216 4.18 -40.23 -19.88
N TRP A 217 3.79 -39.15 -20.55
CA TRP A 217 3.90 -37.80 -20.00
C TRP A 217 2.95 -37.63 -18.81
N ALA A 218 1.67 -37.97 -18.95
CA ALA A 218 0.67 -37.88 -17.91
C ALA A 218 1.07 -38.64 -16.64
N ASN A 219 1.48 -39.90 -16.81
CA ASN A 219 1.92 -40.75 -15.71
C ASN A 219 3.13 -40.16 -14.97
N ARG A 220 4.10 -39.58 -15.71
CA ARG A 220 5.25 -38.88 -15.10
C ARG A 220 4.82 -37.64 -14.32
N MET A 221 3.97 -36.80 -14.90
CA MET A 221 3.51 -35.57 -14.25
C MET A 221 2.65 -35.85 -13.02
N ILE A 222 1.71 -36.80 -13.09
CA ILE A 222 0.87 -37.20 -11.96
C ILE A 222 1.73 -37.83 -10.85
N SER A 223 2.69 -38.69 -11.19
CA SER A 223 3.61 -39.27 -10.19
C SER A 223 4.50 -38.23 -9.53
N SER A 224 4.94 -37.21 -10.30
CA SER A 224 5.70 -36.07 -9.79
C SER A 224 4.86 -35.25 -8.82
N LEU A 225 3.63 -34.89 -9.20
CA LEU A 225 2.67 -34.18 -8.37
C LEU A 225 2.40 -34.93 -7.06
N GLN A 226 2.13 -36.23 -7.11
CA GLN A 226 1.89 -37.04 -5.92
C GLN A 226 3.11 -37.14 -5.01
N THR A 227 4.31 -37.14 -5.58
CA THR A 227 5.56 -37.11 -4.81
C THR A 227 5.76 -35.75 -4.14
N ARG A 228 5.43 -34.64 -4.83
CA ARG A 228 5.46 -33.28 -4.27
C ARG A 228 4.45 -33.14 -3.14
N VAL A 229 3.20 -33.55 -3.36
CA VAL A 229 2.12 -33.52 -2.36
C VAL A 229 2.50 -34.31 -1.11
N ARG A 230 3.07 -35.51 -1.26
CA ARG A 230 3.51 -36.32 -0.11
C ARG A 230 4.58 -35.61 0.72
N LYS A 231 5.60 -35.05 0.06
CA LYS A 231 6.64 -34.27 0.74
C LYS A 231 6.06 -33.06 1.46
N LEU A 232 5.11 -32.36 0.82
CA LEU A 232 4.43 -31.22 1.41
C LEU A 232 3.64 -31.63 2.66
N ARG A 233 2.89 -32.73 2.62
CA ARG A 233 2.18 -33.27 3.79
C ARG A 233 3.14 -33.68 4.91
N GLU A 234 4.27 -34.31 4.59
CA GLU A 234 5.30 -34.64 5.59
C GLU A 234 5.85 -33.38 6.27
N VAL A 235 6.12 -32.32 5.50
CA VAL A 235 6.57 -31.02 6.02
C VAL A 235 5.48 -30.39 6.89
N ILE A 236 4.25 -30.31 6.40
CA ILE A 236 3.11 -29.74 7.14
C ILE A 236 2.88 -30.51 8.44
N ALA A 237 2.83 -31.85 8.40
CA ALA A 237 2.65 -32.67 9.59
C ALA A 237 3.78 -32.47 10.62
N ALA A 238 5.03 -32.36 10.17
CA ALA A 238 6.15 -32.07 11.06
C ALA A 238 6.01 -30.68 11.72
N ARG A 239 5.62 -29.67 10.94
CA ARG A 239 5.43 -28.29 11.43
C ARG A 239 4.21 -28.16 12.35
N SER A 240 3.08 -28.78 12.02
CA SER A 240 1.91 -28.83 12.89
C SER A 240 2.24 -29.53 14.22
N ALA A 241 3.03 -30.60 14.19
CA ALA A 241 3.51 -31.25 15.42
C ALA A 241 4.44 -30.35 16.26
N GLU A 242 5.27 -29.50 15.62
CA GLU A 242 6.07 -28.48 16.33
C GLU A 242 5.17 -27.46 17.03
N ILE A 243 4.11 -26.99 16.37
CA ILE A 243 3.11 -26.07 16.94
C ILE A 243 2.38 -26.72 18.12
N GLU A 244 1.91 -27.96 17.95
CA GLU A 244 1.25 -28.72 19.03
C GLU A 244 2.16 -28.90 20.24
N ALA A 245 3.45 -29.20 20.02
CA ALA A 245 4.44 -29.34 21.09
C ALA A 245 4.66 -28.03 21.88
N GLN A 246 4.41 -26.87 21.28
CA GLN A 246 4.49 -25.55 21.91
C GLN A 246 3.20 -25.14 22.65
N GLY A 247 2.20 -26.02 22.69
CA GLY A 247 0.90 -25.75 23.34
C GLY A 247 -0.25 -25.53 22.36
N GLY A 248 0.01 -25.65 21.06
CA GLY A 248 -0.99 -25.46 19.99
C GLY A 248 -1.08 -24.01 19.51
N ALA A 249 -1.61 -23.84 18.30
CA ALA A 249 -1.91 -22.52 17.76
C ALA A 249 -3.07 -21.88 18.54
N PRO A 250 -2.97 -20.59 18.91
CA PRO A 250 -4.06 -19.92 19.59
C PRO A 250 -5.26 -19.80 18.65
N SER A 251 -6.44 -20.09 19.18
CA SER A 251 -7.69 -19.90 18.47
C SER A 251 -7.92 -18.41 18.15
N ALA A 252 -8.74 -18.13 17.13
CA ALA A 252 -9.14 -16.76 16.83
C ALA A 252 -9.73 -16.01 18.03
N ARG A 253 -10.46 -16.72 18.91
CA ARG A 253 -11.01 -16.13 20.13
C ARG A 253 -9.91 -15.72 21.11
N GLU A 254 -8.86 -16.53 21.24
CA GLU A 254 -7.70 -16.21 22.08
C GLU A 254 -6.91 -15.04 21.51
N LEU A 255 -6.65 -15.02 20.20
CA LEU A 255 -6.01 -13.87 19.53
C LEU A 255 -6.77 -12.57 19.76
N LEU A 256 -8.11 -12.59 19.66
CA LEU A 256 -8.94 -11.42 19.92
C LEU A 256 -8.89 -10.97 21.38
N ALA A 257 -8.80 -11.92 22.32
CA ALA A 257 -8.63 -11.60 23.73
C ALA A 257 -7.24 -11.00 24.01
N MET A 258 -6.18 -11.54 23.39
CA MET A 258 -4.83 -11.00 23.50
C MET A 258 -4.71 -9.61 22.88
N MET A 259 -5.33 -9.38 21.72
CA MET A 259 -5.37 -8.08 21.07
C MET A 259 -6.14 -7.05 21.93
N ALA A 260 -7.25 -7.45 22.54
CA ALA A 260 -7.96 -6.59 23.50
C ALA A 260 -7.11 -6.30 24.75
N ALA A 261 -6.37 -7.29 25.26
CA ALA A 261 -5.46 -7.11 26.38
C ALA A 261 -4.28 -6.19 26.02
N LEU A 262 -3.70 -6.31 24.83
CA LEU A 262 -2.63 -5.42 24.35
C LEU A 262 -3.14 -3.98 24.18
N ARG A 263 -4.33 -3.80 23.62
CA ARG A 263 -5.00 -2.48 23.53
C ARG A 263 -5.20 -1.86 24.91
N GLN A 264 -5.65 -2.65 25.88
CA GLN A 264 -5.84 -2.17 27.25
C GLN A 264 -4.49 -1.84 27.91
N ALA A 265 -3.50 -2.71 27.77
CA ALA A 265 -2.16 -2.50 28.29
C ALA A 265 -1.53 -1.22 27.71
N ARG A 266 -1.74 -0.93 26.43
CA ARG A 266 -1.26 0.30 25.79
C ARG A 266 -1.80 1.56 26.49
N LEU A 267 -3.09 1.59 26.82
CA LEU A 267 -3.71 2.71 27.55
C LEU A 267 -3.22 2.79 29.00
N GLU A 268 -3.09 1.65 29.68
CA GLU A 268 -2.61 1.60 31.06
C GLU A 268 -1.15 2.07 31.17
N LEU A 269 -0.28 1.62 30.25
CA LEU A 269 1.12 2.02 30.21
C LEU A 269 1.28 3.51 29.93
N ARG A 270 0.45 4.06 29.04
CA ARG A 270 0.41 5.50 28.80
C ARG A 270 0.06 6.27 30.07
N GLN A 271 -1.02 5.88 30.75
CA GLN A 271 -1.46 6.53 31.98
C GLN A 271 -0.41 6.42 33.10
N VAL A 272 0.28 5.29 33.21
CA VAL A 272 1.38 5.10 34.15
C VAL A 272 2.56 6.00 33.81
N LEU A 273 2.93 6.11 32.53
CA LEU A 273 3.98 7.02 32.08
C LEU A 273 3.63 8.47 32.41
N GLU A 274 2.43 8.92 32.06
CA GLU A 274 1.93 10.29 32.32
C GLU A 274 1.94 10.61 33.83
N ALA A 275 1.38 9.72 34.67
CA ALA A 275 1.38 9.90 36.11
C ALA A 275 2.79 9.91 36.72
N ASN A 276 3.71 9.08 36.19
CA ASN A 276 5.10 9.08 36.62
C ASN A 276 5.81 10.39 36.23
N LEU A 277 5.61 10.89 35.01
CA LEU A 277 6.15 12.16 34.56
C LEU A 277 5.66 13.30 35.46
N GLU A 278 4.35 13.40 35.70
CA GLU A 278 3.75 14.39 36.60
C GLU A 278 4.33 14.34 38.02
N SER A 279 4.67 13.15 38.53
CA SER A 279 5.20 12.98 39.88
C SER A 279 6.65 13.44 40.06
N VAL A 280 7.41 13.50 38.96
CA VAL A 280 8.85 13.82 38.97
C VAL A 280 9.07 15.30 38.65
N ILE A 281 8.22 15.90 37.82
CA ILE A 281 8.32 17.31 37.42
C ILE A 281 7.64 18.25 38.42
N ALA A 282 8.01 19.54 38.38
CA ALA A 282 7.29 20.56 39.15
C ALA A 282 5.93 20.85 38.50
N GLU A 283 4.90 21.18 39.31
CA GLU A 283 3.55 21.53 38.82
C GLU A 283 3.56 22.68 37.78
N THR A 284 4.56 23.55 37.83
CA THR A 284 4.73 24.65 36.86
C THR A 284 5.16 24.18 35.47
N MET A 285 5.74 22.99 35.35
CA MET A 285 6.24 22.39 34.09
C MET A 285 5.23 21.42 33.47
N THR A 286 4.16 21.06 34.18
CA THR A 286 3.15 20.10 33.71
C THR A 286 2.57 20.47 32.34
N PRO A 287 2.14 21.73 32.08
CA PRO A 287 1.58 22.08 30.77
C PRO A 287 2.59 21.92 29.62
N ASP A 288 3.87 22.22 29.86
CA ASP A 288 4.91 22.10 28.84
C ASP A 288 5.22 20.64 28.51
N ILE A 289 5.17 19.75 29.50
CA ILE A 289 5.32 18.31 29.32
C ILE A 289 4.10 17.70 28.62
N GLU A 290 2.89 18.12 28.97
CA GLU A 290 1.66 17.71 28.27
C GLU A 290 1.72 18.11 26.79
N ALA A 291 2.10 19.36 26.51
CA ALA A 291 2.30 19.84 25.13
C ALA A 291 3.36 19.03 24.38
N ALA A 292 4.46 18.65 25.04
CA ALA A 292 5.50 17.80 24.45
C ALA A 292 4.98 16.37 24.15
N LEU A 293 4.18 15.78 25.04
CA LEU A 293 3.53 14.49 24.81
C LEU A 293 2.58 14.55 23.61
N ASP A 294 1.79 15.61 23.49
CA ASP A 294 0.92 15.81 22.33
C ASP A 294 1.71 15.96 21.03
N ARG A 295 2.83 16.71 21.05
CA ARG A 295 3.74 16.76 19.89
C ARG A 295 4.23 15.37 19.48
N ILE A 296 4.66 14.54 20.42
CA ILE A 296 5.09 13.16 20.14
C ILE A 296 3.96 12.34 19.49
N ARG A 297 2.74 12.45 20.03
CA ARG A 297 1.55 11.78 19.46
C ARG A 297 1.27 12.26 18.04
N LEU A 298 1.40 13.56 17.77
CA LEU A 298 1.28 14.12 16.42
C LEU A 298 2.37 13.54 15.51
N GLU A 299 3.64 13.54 15.92
CA GLU A 299 4.76 13.04 15.13
C GLU A 299 4.57 11.59 14.70
N HIS A 300 4.27 10.72 15.67
CA HIS A 300 4.03 9.30 15.42
C HIS A 300 2.72 9.05 14.68
N GLY A 301 1.71 9.87 14.94
CA GLY A 301 0.43 9.80 14.24
C GLY A 301 0.53 10.14 12.75
N ARG A 302 1.41 11.05 12.34
CA ARG A 302 1.59 11.41 10.92
C ARG A 302 2.02 10.21 10.05
N ILE A 303 2.74 9.22 10.62
CA ILE A 303 3.18 8.01 9.91
C ILE A 303 2.00 7.20 9.34
N ASP A 304 0.84 7.24 10.02
CA ASP A 304 -0.37 6.51 9.61
C ASP A 304 -1.35 7.37 8.81
N ALA A 305 -0.95 8.57 8.38
CA ALA A 305 -1.78 9.44 7.55
C ALA A 305 -2.03 8.81 6.16
N ARG A 306 -3.31 8.79 5.74
CA ARG A 306 -3.72 8.29 4.42
C ARG A 306 -4.37 9.35 3.54
N PHE A 307 -5.04 10.32 4.17
CA PHE A 307 -5.71 11.41 3.47
C PHE A 307 -4.73 12.58 3.26
N GLY A 308 -4.87 13.26 2.13
CA GLY A 308 -4.06 14.44 1.82
C GLY A 308 -4.30 15.52 2.87
N GLY A 309 -3.21 16.12 3.37
CA GLY A 309 -3.25 17.12 4.43
C GLY A 309 -3.27 16.56 5.86
N SER A 310 -3.42 15.25 6.07
CA SER A 310 -3.38 14.65 7.41
C SER A 310 -1.97 14.52 8.01
N ASP A 311 -0.94 14.74 7.20
CA ASP A 311 0.48 14.65 7.55
C ASP A 311 1.17 16.02 7.67
N ILE A 312 0.43 17.12 7.53
CA ILE A 312 0.96 18.47 7.66
C ILE A 312 1.50 18.68 9.08
N ASP A 313 2.74 19.13 9.17
CA ASP A 313 3.34 19.63 10.41
C ASP A 313 3.19 21.15 10.47
N LEU A 314 2.16 21.61 11.18
CA LEU A 314 1.83 23.02 11.27
C LEU A 314 2.90 23.82 12.04
N GLU A 315 3.48 23.26 13.12
CA GLU A 315 4.51 23.98 13.88
C GLU A 315 5.75 24.17 13.01
N ARG A 316 6.14 23.12 12.28
CA ARG A 316 7.23 23.20 11.31
C ARG A 316 6.94 24.18 10.19
N ALA A 317 5.70 24.24 9.70
CA ALA A 317 5.31 25.20 8.67
C ALA A 317 5.43 26.64 9.17
N VAL A 318 4.97 26.92 10.40
CA VAL A 318 5.12 28.22 11.07
C VAL A 318 6.60 28.60 11.18
N ARG A 319 7.43 27.73 11.76
CA ARG A 319 8.88 27.98 11.95
C ARG A 319 9.63 28.21 10.65
N ARG A 320 9.22 27.56 9.56
CA ARG A 320 9.83 27.74 8.22
C ARG A 320 9.39 29.01 7.50
N THR A 321 8.35 29.68 7.97
CA THR A 321 7.85 30.92 7.36
C THR A 321 8.72 32.14 7.75
N GLU A 322 9.64 31.99 8.71
CA GLU A 322 10.53 33.06 9.19
C GLU A 322 9.75 34.29 9.68
N LEU A 323 8.68 34.06 10.44
CA LEU A 323 7.82 35.10 10.99
C LEU A 323 8.57 35.99 12.00
N PRO A 324 8.11 37.24 12.24
CA PRO A 324 8.57 38.01 13.38
C PRO A 324 8.39 37.21 14.68
N MET A 325 9.41 37.23 15.55
CA MET A 325 9.45 36.40 16.77
C MET A 325 8.18 36.50 17.63
N GLU A 326 7.64 37.72 17.81
CA GLU A 326 6.40 37.93 18.59
C GLU A 326 5.18 37.23 17.95
N THR A 327 5.07 37.27 16.62
CA THR A 327 4.00 36.60 15.86
C THR A 327 4.17 35.09 15.87
N GLU A 328 5.40 34.60 15.69
CA GLU A 328 5.71 33.16 15.78
C GLU A 328 5.31 32.61 17.15
N THR A 329 5.75 33.26 18.24
CA THR A 329 5.44 32.83 19.60
C THR A 329 3.93 32.81 19.86
N ALA A 330 3.20 33.86 19.47
CA ALA A 330 1.76 33.90 19.66
C ALA A 330 1.03 32.76 18.93
N ILE A 331 1.41 32.45 17.69
CA ILE A 331 0.81 31.35 16.92
C ILE A 331 1.15 30.00 17.56
N LEU A 332 2.40 29.78 17.96
CA LEU A 332 2.82 28.53 18.60
C LEU A 332 2.13 28.31 19.96
N GLU A 333 1.87 29.37 20.73
CA GLU A 333 1.09 29.30 21.97
C GLU A 333 -0.38 28.93 21.69
N GLU A 334 -1.03 29.57 20.72
CA GLU A 334 -2.41 29.21 20.30
C GLU A 334 -2.50 27.77 19.78
N MET A 335 -1.42 27.26 19.18
CA MET A 335 -1.36 25.90 18.67
C MET A 335 -1.34 24.82 19.76
N ILE A 336 -0.97 25.13 21.01
CA ILE A 336 -0.93 24.13 22.08
C ILE A 336 -2.30 23.46 22.27
N GLU A 337 -3.35 24.27 22.41
CA GLU A 337 -4.73 23.76 22.56
C GLU A 337 -5.21 23.00 21.32
N ALA A 338 -4.88 23.50 20.12
CA ALA A 338 -5.25 22.85 18.87
C ALA A 338 -4.54 21.50 18.69
N ASN A 339 -3.26 21.41 19.07
CA ASN A 339 -2.45 20.21 19.01
C ASN A 339 -2.99 19.12 19.93
N ALA A 340 -3.43 19.48 21.15
CA ALA A 340 -4.07 18.55 22.07
C ALA A 340 -5.33 17.92 21.44
N VAL A 341 -6.19 18.75 20.82
CA VAL A 341 -7.39 18.27 20.11
C VAL A 341 -7.04 17.35 18.94
N ILE A 342 -6.00 17.69 18.15
CA ILE A 342 -5.58 16.86 17.02
C ILE A 342 -4.96 15.53 17.51
N ALA A 343 -4.20 15.55 18.61
CA ALA A 343 -3.64 14.35 19.24
C ALA A 343 -4.74 13.38 19.69
N ASP A 344 -5.81 13.89 20.33
CA ASP A 344 -6.99 13.09 20.68
C ASP A 344 -7.67 12.45 19.45
N LEU A 345 -7.76 13.19 18.34
CA LEU A 345 -8.31 12.67 17.09
C LEU A 345 -7.41 11.59 16.47
N ILE A 346 -6.09 11.72 16.58
CA ILE A 346 -5.12 10.70 16.15
C ILE A 346 -5.27 9.42 16.98
N ASP A 347 -5.49 9.54 18.28
CA ASP A 347 -5.78 8.41 19.16
C ASP A 347 -7.09 7.72 18.78
N ALA A 348 -8.15 8.49 18.53
CA ALA A 348 -9.42 7.96 18.06
C ALA A 348 -9.29 7.21 16.73
N ARG A 349 -8.52 7.76 15.78
CA ARG A 349 -8.21 7.10 14.49
C ARG A 349 -7.42 5.81 14.69
N THR A 350 -6.43 5.83 15.58
CA THR A 350 -5.63 4.65 15.92
C THR A 350 -6.51 3.55 16.51
N ALA A 351 -7.39 3.89 17.44
CA ALA A 351 -8.35 2.96 18.01
C ALA A 351 -9.32 2.39 16.96
N ALA A 352 -9.79 3.22 16.02
CA ALA A 352 -10.66 2.78 14.92
C ALA A 352 -9.94 1.79 13.99
N ARG A 353 -8.66 2.03 13.66
CA ARG A 353 -7.85 1.09 12.86
C ARG A 353 -7.65 -0.25 13.58
N VAL A 354 -7.32 -0.22 14.87
CA VAL A 354 -7.21 -1.45 15.69
C VAL A 354 -8.53 -2.22 15.72
N GLU A 355 -9.66 -1.52 15.83
CA GLU A 355 -10.99 -2.14 15.78
C GLU A 355 -11.28 -2.78 14.42
N ARG A 356 -10.89 -2.15 13.29
CA ARG A 356 -11.04 -2.76 11.97
C ARG A 356 -10.23 -4.04 11.87
N GLU A 357 -8.97 -4.03 12.27
CA GLU A 357 -8.12 -5.23 12.25
C GLU A 357 -8.70 -6.36 13.12
N ALA A 358 -9.28 -6.01 14.28
CA ALA A 358 -10.01 -6.94 15.12
C ALA A 358 -11.18 -7.62 14.39
N MET A 359 -11.96 -6.85 13.64
CA MET A 359 -13.09 -7.37 12.88
C MET A 359 -12.62 -8.22 11.70
N SER A 360 -11.53 -7.84 11.04
CA SER A 360 -10.99 -8.63 9.93
C SER A 360 -10.43 -9.98 10.42
N ALA A 361 -9.75 -10.00 11.57
CA ALA A 361 -9.33 -11.26 12.20
C ALA A 361 -10.52 -12.16 12.57
N ARG A 362 -11.65 -11.57 13.00
CA ARG A 362 -12.90 -12.32 13.20
C ARG A 362 -13.43 -12.89 11.90
N LEU A 363 -13.40 -12.13 10.82
CA LEU A 363 -13.88 -12.59 9.51
C LEU A 363 -13.08 -13.81 9.05
N LEU A 364 -11.75 -13.71 9.05
CA LEU A 364 -10.84 -14.78 8.66
C LEU A 364 -11.07 -16.07 9.48
N ALA A 365 -11.32 -15.94 10.78
CA ALA A 365 -11.69 -17.07 11.62
C ALA A 365 -13.02 -17.75 11.23
N ALA A 366 -14.00 -17.00 10.71
CA ALA A 366 -15.25 -17.59 10.22
C ALA A 366 -15.05 -18.29 8.86
N GLU A 367 -14.11 -17.83 8.04
CA GLU A 367 -13.76 -18.46 6.76
C GLU A 367 -13.25 -19.87 7.02
N VAL A 368 -12.31 -19.98 7.97
CA VAL A 368 -11.74 -21.28 8.39
C VAL A 368 -12.81 -22.20 8.99
N GLU A 369 -13.76 -21.64 9.77
CA GLU A 369 -14.89 -22.41 10.33
C GLU A 369 -15.96 -22.80 9.28
N ASN A 370 -15.86 -22.29 8.04
CA ASN A 370 -16.81 -22.49 6.93
C ASN A 370 -18.29 -22.20 7.32
N ASP A 371 -18.51 -21.12 8.09
CA ASP A 371 -19.83 -20.69 8.57
C ASP A 371 -20.34 -19.49 7.75
N ASP A 372 -21.01 -19.76 6.63
CA ASP A 372 -21.54 -18.78 5.67
C ASP A 372 -22.39 -17.66 6.33
N ALA A 373 -23.17 -18.00 7.36
CA ALA A 373 -24.02 -17.04 8.05
C ALA A 373 -23.18 -16.08 8.91
N ARG A 374 -22.15 -16.59 9.59
CA ARG A 374 -21.17 -15.75 10.32
C ARG A 374 -20.32 -14.93 9.36
N MET A 375 -19.98 -15.47 8.19
CA MET A 375 -19.21 -14.77 7.18
C MET A 375 -19.88 -13.49 6.71
N SER A 376 -21.16 -13.56 6.31
CA SER A 376 -21.92 -12.37 5.90
C SER A 376 -22.06 -11.34 7.02
N GLN A 377 -22.31 -11.78 8.27
CA GLN A 377 -22.41 -10.88 9.41
C GLN A 377 -21.08 -10.21 9.76
N ARG A 378 -19.97 -10.97 9.73
CA ARG A 378 -18.63 -10.48 10.06
C ARG A 378 -18.08 -9.56 8.96
N SER A 379 -18.39 -9.83 7.69
CA SER A 379 -18.03 -8.95 6.56
C SER A 379 -18.64 -7.55 6.74
N LYS A 380 -19.94 -7.47 7.09
CA LYS A 380 -20.59 -6.19 7.42
C LYS A 380 -19.98 -5.47 8.62
N ALA A 381 -19.51 -6.22 9.61
CA ALA A 381 -18.83 -5.66 10.77
C ALA A 381 -17.46 -5.07 10.39
N VAL A 382 -16.72 -5.73 9.49
CA VAL A 382 -15.46 -5.21 8.91
C VAL A 382 -15.72 -3.91 8.15
N MET A 383 -16.72 -3.88 7.27
CA MET A 383 -17.07 -2.67 6.53
C MET A 383 -17.44 -1.51 7.47
N THR A 384 -18.28 -1.78 8.48
CA THR A 384 -18.66 -0.77 9.47
C THR A 384 -17.44 -0.24 10.24
N ALA A 385 -16.47 -1.11 10.57
CA ALA A 385 -15.25 -0.69 11.23
C ALA A 385 -14.32 0.11 10.30
N ALA A 386 -14.27 -0.26 9.01
CA ALA A 386 -13.53 0.48 7.99
C ALA A 386 -14.12 1.88 7.75
N ASP A 387 -15.44 2.03 7.73
CA ASP A 387 -16.11 3.33 7.66
C ASP A 387 -15.78 4.22 8.86
N ARG A 388 -15.69 3.64 10.06
CA ARG A 388 -15.28 4.37 11.26
C ARG A 388 -13.81 4.80 11.19
N GLU A 389 -12.92 3.96 10.69
CA GLU A 389 -11.52 4.33 10.47
C GLU A 389 -11.41 5.49 9.46
N ILE A 390 -12.16 5.42 8.36
CA ILE A 390 -12.25 6.51 7.37
C ILE A 390 -12.74 7.79 8.05
N ALA A 391 -13.85 7.74 8.79
CA ALA A 391 -14.40 8.90 9.46
C ALA A 391 -13.41 9.53 10.46
N ALA A 392 -12.70 8.71 11.24
CA ALA A 392 -11.70 9.20 12.18
C ALA A 392 -10.47 9.79 11.46
N GLY A 393 -10.03 9.20 10.35
CA GLY A 393 -8.96 9.76 9.52
C GLY A 393 -9.33 11.10 8.89
N LEU A 394 -10.58 11.25 8.43
CA LEU A 394 -11.10 12.52 7.93
C LEU A 394 -11.21 13.58 9.03
N ALA A 395 -11.59 13.20 10.26
CA ALA A 395 -11.63 14.13 11.39
C ALA A 395 -10.23 14.72 11.69
N VAL A 396 -9.17 13.90 11.69
CA VAL A 396 -7.78 14.37 11.83
C VAL A 396 -7.42 15.34 10.70
N ARG A 397 -7.71 14.96 9.44
CA ARG A 397 -7.47 15.81 8.27
C ARG A 397 -8.14 17.17 8.42
N ASP A 398 -9.43 17.16 8.71
CA ASP A 398 -10.25 18.36 8.73
C ASP A 398 -9.87 19.28 9.90
N ALA A 399 -9.44 18.73 11.05
CA ALA A 399 -8.89 19.51 12.15
C ALA A 399 -7.57 20.21 11.78
N ILE A 400 -6.63 19.49 11.15
CA ILE A 400 -5.35 20.04 10.68
C ILE A 400 -5.58 21.13 9.61
N LEU A 401 -6.43 20.86 8.62
CA LEU A 401 -6.74 21.83 7.56
C LEU A 401 -7.53 23.04 8.10
N GLY A 402 -8.42 22.82 9.07
CA GLY A 402 -9.10 23.88 9.80
C GLY A 402 -8.10 24.80 10.48
N GLN A 403 -7.13 24.23 11.19
CA GLN A 403 -6.12 25.03 11.87
C GLN A 403 -5.13 25.72 10.93
N MET A 404 -4.76 25.06 9.83
CA MET A 404 -4.00 25.69 8.74
C MET A 404 -4.71 26.95 8.23
N ASN A 405 -6.03 26.87 7.99
CA ASN A 405 -6.80 28.01 7.50
C ASN A 405 -6.95 29.12 8.55
N LEU A 406 -7.05 28.78 9.84
CA LEU A 406 -7.09 29.77 10.93
C LEU A 406 -5.77 30.53 11.00
N ILE A 407 -4.63 29.83 11.04
CA ILE A 407 -3.29 30.44 11.06
C ILE A 407 -3.10 31.34 9.84
N HIS A 408 -3.44 30.85 8.64
CA HIS A 408 -3.37 31.64 7.42
C HIS A 408 -4.22 32.91 7.51
N THR A 409 -5.45 32.82 8.00
CA THR A 409 -6.35 33.99 8.13
C THR A 409 -5.79 35.02 9.09
N ASN A 410 -5.26 34.59 10.25
CA ASN A 410 -4.62 35.48 11.21
C ASN A 410 -3.38 36.15 10.60
N LEU A 411 -2.57 35.40 9.83
CA LEU A 411 -1.40 35.94 9.16
C LEU A 411 -1.76 36.94 8.06
N VAL A 412 -2.86 36.76 7.32
CA VAL A 412 -3.29 37.73 6.28
C VAL A 412 -3.55 39.12 6.87
N GLU A 413 -4.04 39.19 8.11
CA GLU A 413 -4.26 40.47 8.80
C GLU A 413 -2.95 41.16 9.22
N VAL A 414 -1.88 40.39 9.43
CA VAL A 414 -0.54 40.87 9.81
C VAL A 414 0.27 41.23 8.56
N ASP A 415 0.46 40.27 7.67
CA ASP A 415 1.21 40.37 6.43
C ASP A 415 0.72 39.33 5.39
N PRO A 416 0.08 39.78 4.30
CA PRO A 416 -0.40 38.89 3.23
C PRO A 416 0.69 38.06 2.54
N GLU A 417 1.92 38.55 2.45
CA GLU A 417 3.03 37.82 1.80
C GLU A 417 3.48 36.66 2.69
N LEU A 418 3.67 36.90 3.99
CA LEU A 418 4.00 35.85 4.95
C LEU A 418 2.88 34.80 5.07
N ALA A 419 1.62 35.24 5.00
CA ALA A 419 0.48 34.32 4.98
C ALA A 419 0.53 33.39 3.76
N ALA A 420 0.79 33.94 2.58
CA ALA A 420 0.92 33.16 1.36
C ALA A 420 2.08 32.15 1.44
N ASP A 421 3.20 32.55 2.03
CA ASP A 421 4.35 31.66 2.23
C ASP A 421 4.07 30.53 3.22
N PHE A 422 3.45 30.82 4.36
CA PHE A 422 2.99 29.81 5.31
C PHE A 422 2.09 28.78 4.62
N LEU A 423 1.06 29.25 3.90
CA LEU A 423 0.11 28.38 3.22
C LEU A 423 0.80 27.52 2.15
N ARG A 424 1.77 28.08 1.43
CA ARG A 424 2.57 27.35 0.44
C ARG A 424 3.42 26.25 1.08
N ILE A 425 4.06 26.54 2.22
CA ILE A 425 4.86 25.55 2.97
C ILE A 425 3.97 24.43 3.50
N ALA A 426 2.86 24.77 4.17
CA ALA A 426 1.92 23.79 4.71
C ALA A 426 1.33 22.89 3.62
N ARG A 427 0.92 23.48 2.48
CA ARG A 427 0.41 22.70 1.34
C ARG A 427 1.47 21.80 0.71
N ARG A 428 2.73 22.24 0.66
CA ARG A 428 3.82 21.42 0.12
C ARG A 428 4.06 20.17 0.97
N ASP A 429 3.93 20.30 2.29
CA ASP A 429 4.05 19.16 3.20
C ASP A 429 2.85 18.21 3.05
N GLY A 430 1.61 18.73 2.99
CA GLY A 430 0.39 17.88 2.96
C GLY A 430 -0.11 17.41 1.59
N PHE A 431 0.34 18.06 0.50
CA PHE A 431 -0.10 17.80 -0.87
C PHE A 431 1.09 17.79 -1.83
N PRO A 432 2.13 16.96 -1.59
CA PRO A 432 3.37 16.99 -2.36
C PRO A 432 3.15 16.72 -3.84
N ASP A 433 2.17 15.88 -4.22
CA ASP A 433 1.85 15.61 -5.62
C ASP A 433 1.36 16.86 -6.35
N GLN A 434 0.40 17.58 -5.75
CA GLN A 434 -0.18 18.78 -6.34
C GLN A 434 0.84 19.92 -6.36
N MET A 435 1.60 20.07 -5.28
CA MET A 435 2.58 21.14 -5.05
C MET A 435 3.95 20.87 -5.67
N ARG A 436 4.15 19.72 -6.33
CA ARG A 436 5.43 19.39 -6.95
C ARG A 436 5.80 20.40 -8.01
N ARG A 437 7.12 20.57 -8.18
CA ARG A 437 7.67 21.40 -9.23
C ARG A 437 7.32 20.84 -10.62
N ARG A 438 6.63 21.63 -11.44
CA ARG A 438 6.13 21.25 -12.76
C ARG A 438 7.19 21.45 -13.86
N TRP A 439 6.91 20.92 -15.06
CA TRP A 439 7.84 21.06 -16.17
C TRP A 439 7.98 22.51 -16.61
N CYS A 440 6.88 23.26 -16.71
CA CYS A 440 6.90 24.68 -17.07
C CYS A 440 7.83 25.52 -16.19
N GLU A 441 7.83 25.31 -14.86
CA GLU A 441 8.73 26.01 -13.94
C GLU A 441 10.21 25.69 -14.21
N ARG A 442 10.53 24.42 -14.50
CA ARG A 442 11.89 24.01 -14.87
C ARG A 442 12.32 24.58 -16.22
N ALA A 443 11.39 24.63 -17.18
CA ALA A 443 11.65 25.14 -18.51
C ALA A 443 11.91 26.66 -18.47
N ILE A 444 11.15 27.42 -17.69
CA ILE A 444 11.36 28.86 -17.51
C ILE A 444 12.68 29.14 -16.81
N GLU A 445 12.99 28.44 -15.71
CA GLU A 445 14.30 28.60 -15.05
C GLU A 445 15.48 28.29 -15.99
N ALA A 446 15.37 27.22 -16.79
CA ALA A 446 16.38 26.89 -17.80
C ALA A 446 16.48 27.97 -18.88
N ALA A 447 15.36 28.54 -19.32
CA ALA A 447 15.31 29.60 -20.32
C ALA A 447 16.04 30.86 -19.85
N VAL A 448 15.83 31.28 -18.60
CA VAL A 448 16.51 32.46 -18.01
C VAL A 448 18.03 32.29 -17.93
N LEU A 449 18.52 31.05 -17.82
CA LEU A 449 19.95 30.74 -17.69
C LEU A 449 20.68 30.62 -19.04
N ILE A 450 20.00 30.75 -20.18
CA ILE A 450 20.64 30.70 -21.49
C ILE A 450 21.57 31.93 -21.62
N PRO A 451 22.86 31.73 -21.91
CA PRO A 451 23.81 32.83 -22.02
C PRO A 451 23.51 33.69 -23.25
N GLU A 452 23.85 34.99 -23.15
CA GLU A 452 23.80 35.94 -24.27
C GLU A 452 22.39 36.16 -24.87
N LEU A 453 21.33 35.98 -24.07
CA LEU A 453 19.97 36.37 -24.47
C LEU A 453 19.81 37.89 -24.58
N ASP A 454 19.07 38.32 -25.60
CA ASP A 454 18.68 39.72 -25.75
C ASP A 454 17.82 40.19 -24.55
N PRO A 455 17.99 41.43 -24.06
CA PRO A 455 17.23 41.93 -22.91
C PRO A 455 15.69 41.84 -23.09
N GLU A 456 15.19 42.07 -24.30
CA GLU A 456 13.76 41.95 -24.63
C GLU A 456 13.26 40.50 -24.51
N VAL A 457 14.11 39.52 -24.83
CA VAL A 457 13.81 38.08 -24.69
C VAL A 457 13.79 37.70 -23.21
N ILE A 458 14.72 38.22 -22.41
CA ILE A 458 14.74 38.02 -20.95
C ILE A 458 13.46 38.60 -20.32
N GLU A 459 13.07 39.83 -20.69
CA GLU A 459 11.83 40.46 -20.20
C GLU A 459 10.59 39.61 -20.53
N ALA A 460 10.49 39.10 -21.76
CA ALA A 460 9.40 38.20 -22.15
C ALA A 460 9.38 36.87 -21.35
N ILE A 461 10.56 36.30 -21.03
CA ILE A 461 10.64 35.09 -20.20
C ILE A 461 10.22 35.39 -18.76
N LEU A 462 10.57 36.56 -18.22
CA LEU A 462 10.16 36.98 -16.88
C LEU A 462 8.65 37.24 -16.80
N GLU A 463 8.05 37.89 -17.80
CA GLU A 463 6.59 38.02 -17.90
C GLU A 463 5.90 36.65 -17.92
N LEU A 464 6.47 35.70 -18.67
CA LEU A 464 5.98 34.33 -18.71
C LEU A 464 6.13 33.61 -17.36
N GLN A 465 7.19 33.90 -16.61
CA GLN A 465 7.38 33.41 -15.25
C GLN A 465 6.26 33.87 -14.31
N PHE A 466 5.92 35.17 -14.33
CA PHE A 466 4.81 35.70 -13.53
C PHE A 466 3.48 35.04 -13.89
N TYR A 467 3.19 34.89 -15.19
CA TYR A 467 1.99 34.20 -15.66
C TYR A 467 1.91 32.74 -15.15
N VAL A 468 3.03 32.01 -15.21
CA VAL A 468 3.09 30.62 -14.71
C VAL A 468 2.88 30.55 -13.20
N ILE A 469 3.48 31.45 -12.41
CA ILE A 469 3.32 31.46 -10.95
C ILE A 469 1.85 31.67 -10.56
N GLU A 470 1.19 32.66 -11.17
CA GLU A 470 -0.23 32.94 -10.91
C GLU A 470 -1.10 31.74 -11.30
N ARG A 471 -0.87 31.20 -12.50
CA ARG A 471 -1.69 30.11 -13.03
C ARG A 471 -1.50 28.80 -12.28
N LEU A 472 -0.27 28.48 -11.87
CA LEU A 472 0.02 27.30 -11.07
C LEU A 472 -0.63 27.39 -9.69
N THR A 473 -0.59 28.56 -9.07
CA THR A 473 -1.20 28.76 -7.74
C THR A 473 -2.70 28.47 -7.76
N GLU A 474 -3.41 28.95 -8.79
CA GLU A 474 -4.84 28.63 -8.98
C GLU A 474 -5.08 27.13 -9.25
N LEU A 475 -4.26 26.52 -10.11
CA LEU A 475 -4.41 25.11 -10.47
C LEU A 475 -4.13 24.19 -9.28
N GLN A 476 -3.10 24.49 -8.49
CA GLN A 476 -2.75 23.77 -7.26
C GLN A 476 -3.88 23.86 -6.25
N ALA A 477 -4.44 25.06 -6.00
CA ALA A 477 -5.56 25.22 -5.09
C ALA A 477 -6.76 24.37 -5.51
N ARG A 478 -7.15 24.41 -6.80
CA ARG A 478 -8.25 23.59 -7.33
C ARG A 478 -7.98 22.10 -7.27
N ALA A 479 -6.75 21.67 -7.58
CA ALA A 479 -6.36 20.27 -7.54
C ALA A 479 -6.41 19.71 -6.10
N ILE A 480 -5.98 20.51 -5.12
CA ILE A 480 -6.10 20.18 -3.70
C ILE A 480 -7.57 20.06 -3.30
N GLU A 481 -8.42 21.01 -3.70
CA GLU A 481 -9.86 20.98 -3.40
C GLU A 481 -10.54 19.74 -3.99
N GLU A 482 -10.27 19.42 -5.26
CA GLU A 482 -10.73 18.18 -5.89
C GLU A 482 -10.23 16.93 -5.17
N ARG A 483 -8.97 16.92 -4.72
CA ARG A 483 -8.42 15.80 -3.93
C ARG A 483 -9.20 15.61 -2.62
N LEU A 484 -9.49 16.70 -1.91
CA LEU A 484 -10.22 16.66 -0.64
C LEU A 484 -11.66 16.13 -0.80
N GLU A 485 -12.30 16.39 -1.93
CA GLU A 485 -13.62 15.87 -2.28
C GLU A 485 -13.60 14.41 -2.76
N LEU A 486 -12.58 14.03 -3.54
CA LEU A 486 -12.48 12.71 -4.16
C LEU A 486 -12.06 11.63 -3.16
N GLU A 487 -11.08 11.92 -2.31
CA GLU A 487 -10.52 10.92 -1.38
C GLU A 487 -11.58 10.23 -0.51
N PRO A 488 -12.50 10.93 0.19
CA PRO A 488 -13.54 10.28 0.97
C PRO A 488 -14.43 9.35 0.14
N ARG A 489 -14.71 9.73 -1.12
CA ARG A 489 -15.56 8.94 -2.03
C ARG A 489 -14.83 7.67 -2.46
N VAL A 490 -13.55 7.78 -2.81
CA VAL A 490 -12.71 6.64 -3.20
C VAL A 490 -12.54 5.68 -2.03
N SER A 491 -12.26 6.19 -0.82
CA SER A 491 -12.10 5.33 0.36
C SER A 491 -13.37 4.53 0.67
N ARG A 492 -14.55 5.15 0.58
CA ARG A 492 -15.82 4.43 0.79
C ARG A 492 -16.12 3.42 -0.32
N ALA A 493 -15.87 3.78 -1.58
CA ALA A 493 -16.04 2.86 -2.69
C ALA A 493 -15.12 1.62 -2.58
N MET A 494 -13.95 1.75 -1.95
CA MET A 494 -13.08 0.61 -1.63
C MET A 494 -13.65 -0.29 -0.53
N VAL A 495 -14.33 0.29 0.46
CA VAL A 495 -15.04 -0.48 1.50
C VAL A 495 -16.23 -1.22 0.90
N ASP A 496 -17.05 -0.53 0.10
CA ASP A 496 -18.16 -1.14 -0.65
C ASP A 496 -17.67 -2.25 -1.59
N GLY A 497 -16.44 -2.08 -2.12
CA GLY A 497 -15.73 -3.03 -2.95
C GLY A 497 -15.56 -4.43 -2.34
N LEU A 498 -15.58 -4.55 -1.01
CA LEU A 498 -15.45 -5.84 -0.31
C LEU A 498 -16.66 -6.75 -0.55
N GLU A 499 -17.85 -6.22 -0.87
CA GLU A 499 -19.04 -7.04 -1.17
C GLU A 499 -19.19 -7.37 -2.67
N ASP A 500 -18.58 -6.58 -3.56
CA ASP A 500 -18.86 -6.62 -5.00
C ASP A 500 -17.64 -6.91 -5.90
N ASP A 501 -16.56 -7.44 -5.33
CA ASP A 501 -15.27 -7.67 -6.00
C ASP A 501 -14.73 -6.37 -6.64
N TYR A 502 -14.81 -5.29 -5.86
CA TYR A 502 -14.37 -3.94 -6.21
C TYR A 502 -15.05 -3.38 -7.46
N ALA A 503 -16.23 -3.86 -7.84
CA ALA A 503 -16.98 -3.34 -8.99
C ALA A 503 -17.36 -1.87 -8.79
N SER A 504 -17.76 -1.48 -7.58
CA SER A 504 -18.08 -0.09 -7.23
C SER A 504 -16.86 0.83 -7.37
N ALA A 505 -15.69 0.38 -6.91
CA ALA A 505 -14.43 1.10 -7.09
C ALA A 505 -14.06 1.20 -8.59
N LYS A 506 -14.07 0.07 -9.32
CA LYS A 506 -13.82 0.01 -10.78
C LYS A 506 -14.76 0.92 -11.59
N GLY A 507 -15.98 1.15 -11.11
CA GLY A 507 -17.00 2.00 -11.72
C GLY A 507 -16.80 3.51 -11.60
N MET A 508 -15.82 3.99 -10.80
CA MET A 508 -15.58 5.43 -10.59
C MET A 508 -14.92 6.15 -11.78
N GLY A 509 -14.45 5.42 -12.80
CA GLY A 509 -13.91 5.98 -14.04
C GLY A 509 -12.43 6.40 -13.97
N ASP A 510 -11.79 6.46 -15.14
CA ASP A 510 -10.32 6.57 -15.26
C ASP A 510 -9.71 7.84 -14.64
N GLU A 511 -10.48 8.93 -14.65
CA GLU A 511 -10.10 10.24 -14.10
C GLU A 511 -9.96 10.24 -12.57
N THR A 512 -10.69 9.36 -11.89
CA THR A 512 -10.64 9.22 -10.42
C THR A 512 -9.34 8.54 -9.95
N TRP A 513 -8.66 7.81 -10.85
CA TRP A 513 -7.41 7.10 -10.56
C TRP A 513 -6.15 7.94 -10.80
N ARG A 514 -6.28 9.09 -11.46
CA ARG A 514 -5.17 10.00 -11.74
C ARG A 514 -5.00 11.03 -10.63
N GLU A 515 -3.85 11.70 -10.64
CA GLU A 515 -3.64 12.90 -9.82
C GLU A 515 -4.74 13.94 -10.13
N PRO A 516 -5.46 14.46 -9.11
CA PRO A 516 -6.40 15.55 -9.32
C PRO A 516 -5.76 16.73 -10.05
N GLY A 517 -6.43 17.25 -11.08
CA GLY A 517 -5.92 18.33 -11.92
C GLY A 517 -4.84 17.96 -12.94
N PHE A 518 -4.44 16.67 -13.06
CA PHE A 518 -3.39 16.20 -13.98
C PHE A 518 -3.49 16.81 -15.39
N GLU A 519 -4.64 16.67 -16.04
CA GLU A 519 -4.82 17.19 -17.41
C GLU A 519 -4.68 18.71 -17.53
N ARG A 520 -4.96 19.45 -16.46
CA ARG A 520 -4.84 20.90 -16.47
C ARG A 520 -3.39 21.34 -16.27
N PHE A 521 -2.62 20.59 -15.49
CA PHE A 521 -1.17 20.78 -15.42
C PHE A 521 -0.50 20.48 -16.76
N ASP A 522 -0.84 19.36 -17.39
CA ASP A 522 -0.30 19.00 -18.71
C ASP A 522 -0.63 20.04 -19.78
N ARG A 523 -1.88 20.54 -19.78
CA ARG A 523 -2.28 21.62 -20.68
C ARG A 523 -1.48 22.92 -20.47
N LEU A 524 -1.16 23.25 -19.23
CA LEU A 524 -0.31 24.40 -18.92
C LEU A 524 1.13 24.15 -19.41
N ASP A 525 1.69 22.97 -19.15
CA ASP A 525 3.02 22.60 -19.65
C ASP A 525 3.09 22.68 -21.19
N ASP A 526 2.04 22.24 -21.89
CA ASP A 526 1.93 22.36 -23.36
C ASP A 526 1.79 23.80 -23.86
N GLU A 527 1.05 24.64 -23.14
CA GLU A 527 0.90 26.06 -23.44
C GLU A 527 2.24 26.80 -23.29
N ILE A 528 2.92 26.61 -22.16
CA ILE A 528 4.19 27.25 -21.86
C ILE A 528 5.28 26.76 -22.80
N GLY A 529 5.32 25.49 -23.16
CA GLY A 529 6.27 24.99 -24.15
C GLY A 529 6.11 25.65 -25.51
N ARG A 530 4.88 25.90 -25.97
CA ARG A 530 4.63 26.63 -27.22
C ARG A 530 5.05 28.10 -27.13
N GLN A 531 4.85 28.75 -25.99
CA GLN A 531 5.27 30.13 -25.79
C GLN A 531 6.80 30.26 -25.73
N LEU A 532 7.48 29.36 -25.00
CA LEU A 532 8.94 29.31 -24.96
C LEU A 532 9.55 29.03 -26.34
N LEU A 533 8.95 28.14 -27.14
CA LEU A 533 9.37 27.90 -28.52
C LEU A 533 9.24 29.17 -29.38
N ALA A 534 8.19 29.96 -29.18
CA ALA A 534 7.98 31.21 -29.92
C ALA A 534 8.97 32.32 -29.49
N ILE A 535 9.31 32.39 -28.19
CA ILE A 535 10.24 33.39 -27.63
C ILE A 535 11.69 33.07 -27.99
N LEU A 536 12.13 31.81 -27.79
CA LEU A 536 13.52 31.38 -27.94
C LEU A 536 13.86 30.95 -29.37
N GLY A 537 12.85 30.56 -30.15
CA GLY A 537 13.04 29.94 -31.46
C GLY A 537 13.58 28.51 -31.39
N PRO A 538 13.63 27.82 -32.54
CA PRO A 538 13.90 26.37 -32.60
C PRO A 538 15.34 25.98 -32.25
N GLU A 539 16.31 26.90 -32.31
CA GLU A 539 17.71 26.60 -32.00
C GLU A 539 17.95 26.59 -30.48
N LEU A 540 17.48 27.63 -29.78
CA LEU A 540 17.71 27.81 -28.36
C LEU A 540 16.79 26.94 -27.49
N VAL A 541 15.61 26.54 -28.00
CA VAL A 541 14.67 25.67 -27.27
C VAL A 541 15.24 24.27 -26.97
N THR A 542 16.25 23.84 -27.72
CA THR A 542 16.92 22.56 -27.51
C THR A 542 17.71 22.51 -26.19
N SER A 543 17.99 23.66 -25.60
CA SER A 543 18.62 23.81 -24.28
C SER A 543 17.65 23.59 -23.13
N LEU A 544 16.34 23.51 -23.39
CA LEU A 544 15.31 23.30 -22.38
C LEU A 544 15.11 21.82 -22.05
N PRO A 545 14.53 21.50 -20.87
CA PRO A 545 14.15 20.13 -20.54
C PRO A 545 13.16 19.56 -21.59
N PRO A 546 13.33 18.30 -22.03
CA PRO A 546 12.53 17.72 -23.12
C PRO A 546 11.03 17.64 -22.76
N HIS A 547 10.18 17.92 -23.74
CA HIS A 547 8.72 17.87 -23.60
C HIS A 547 8.02 17.71 -24.96
N GLY A 548 6.84 17.10 -24.98
CA GLY A 548 6.08 16.82 -26.22
C GLY A 548 5.73 18.09 -27.01
N SER A 549 5.36 19.16 -26.32
CA SER A 549 5.04 20.47 -26.93
C SER A 549 6.22 21.17 -27.61
N LEU A 550 7.47 20.78 -27.29
CA LEU A 550 8.66 21.33 -27.92
C LEU A 550 9.04 20.60 -29.23
N GLY A 551 8.31 19.53 -29.59
CA GLY A 551 8.65 18.68 -30.73
C GLY A 551 9.92 17.86 -30.53
N THR A 552 10.41 17.73 -29.29
CA THR A 552 11.70 17.10 -28.94
C THR A 552 11.60 15.68 -28.39
N LEU A 553 10.43 15.03 -28.47
CA LEU A 553 10.33 13.60 -28.19
C LEU A 553 11.02 12.78 -29.30
N PRO A 554 11.72 11.67 -28.98
CA PRO A 554 12.12 10.69 -29.99
C PRO A 554 10.88 10.27 -30.80
N GLU A 555 11.07 10.06 -32.11
CA GLU A 555 10.02 9.56 -33.02
C GLU A 555 9.17 8.48 -32.32
N GLU A 556 7.85 8.65 -32.45
CA GLU A 556 6.85 7.64 -32.12
C GLU A 556 7.41 6.24 -32.35
N ARG A 557 7.47 5.41 -31.30
CA ARG A 557 7.58 3.97 -31.49
C ARG A 557 6.40 3.59 -32.37
N LYS A 558 6.71 3.36 -33.66
CA LYS A 558 5.76 2.86 -34.65
C LYS A 558 4.99 1.75 -33.99
N TRP A 559 3.70 2.00 -33.82
CA TRP A 559 2.73 0.94 -33.66
C TRP A 559 2.93 0.05 -34.88
N ASP A 560 3.60 -1.09 -34.70
CA ASP A 560 3.67 -2.14 -35.71
C ASP A 560 2.26 -2.70 -35.86
N GLY A 561 1.45 -1.96 -36.61
CA GLY A 561 0.30 -2.47 -37.31
C GLY A 561 0.83 -3.62 -38.16
N LYS A 562 0.62 -4.83 -37.66
CA LYS A 562 0.98 -6.09 -38.30
C LYS A 562 0.09 -6.31 -39.51
N GLY A 563 0.21 -5.44 -40.51
CA GLY A 563 -0.22 -5.69 -41.87
C GLY A 563 0.75 -6.68 -42.50
N LYS A 564 0.36 -7.95 -42.58
CA LYS A 564 0.94 -8.90 -43.53
C LYS A 564 0.05 -8.93 -44.77
N GLY A 565 0.37 -8.12 -45.78
CA GLY A 565 0.37 -8.60 -47.17
C GLY A 565 1.69 -9.34 -47.41
N GLU A 566 1.87 -10.24 -48.35
CA GLU A 566 1.13 -10.58 -49.56
C GLU A 566 1.35 -12.06 -49.90
N GLY A 567 0.45 -12.61 -50.70
CA GLY A 567 0.58 -13.90 -51.37
C GLY A 567 -0.55 -14.09 -52.39
N GLU A 568 -0.40 -13.47 -53.55
CA GLU A 568 -1.10 -13.78 -54.82
C GLU A 568 -1.18 -15.31 -55.03
N SER A 569 -2.23 -15.97 -55.55
CA SER A 569 -3.14 -15.61 -56.63
C SER A 569 -4.23 -16.70 -56.81
N LYS A 570 -5.31 -16.30 -57.50
CA LYS A 570 -6.26 -17.10 -58.33
C LYS A 570 -7.31 -18.00 -57.63
N GLY A 571 -8.57 -17.56 -57.79
CA GLY A 571 -9.61 -18.44 -58.33
C GLY A 571 -10.94 -18.52 -57.55
N GLY A 572 -11.96 -17.83 -58.05
CA GLY A 572 -13.31 -18.38 -58.22
C GLY A 572 -14.23 -18.55 -57.01
N GLY A 573 -15.21 -17.64 -56.90
CA GLY A 573 -16.64 -17.98 -56.82
C GLY A 573 -17.25 -18.52 -55.51
N GLY A 574 -18.35 -17.90 -55.08
CA GLY A 574 -19.49 -18.64 -54.51
C GLY A 574 -19.92 -18.30 -53.08
N ALA A 575 -20.96 -17.46 -52.99
CA ALA A 575 -22.19 -17.56 -52.18
C ALA A 575 -22.23 -18.14 -50.74
N GLY A 576 -22.96 -17.40 -49.87
CA GLY A 576 -23.70 -17.88 -48.69
C GLY A 576 -22.89 -17.96 -47.39
N ALA A 577 -23.44 -17.90 -46.18
CA ALA A 577 -24.70 -17.47 -45.57
C ALA A 577 -24.51 -17.69 -44.05
N ASP A 578 -25.32 -17.01 -43.22
CA ASP A 578 -25.59 -17.26 -41.80
C ASP A 578 -24.47 -16.92 -40.77
N GLY A 579 -24.69 -16.18 -39.68
CA GLY A 579 -25.91 -15.75 -39.01
C GLY A 579 -26.15 -16.52 -37.71
N LYS A 580 -26.12 -15.79 -36.57
CA LYS A 580 -26.54 -16.10 -35.17
C LYS A 580 -25.37 -16.16 -34.17
N GLY A 581 -25.41 -15.52 -33.01
CA GLY A 581 -26.54 -14.92 -32.29
C GLY A 581 -26.53 -15.36 -30.83
N ARG A 582 -26.34 -14.40 -29.93
CA ARG A 582 -26.41 -14.46 -28.46
C ARG A 582 -27.61 -15.25 -27.90
N GLY A 583 -27.47 -15.81 -26.71
CA GLY A 583 -28.59 -16.27 -25.89
C GLY A 583 -28.23 -16.82 -24.51
N SER A 584 -28.25 -15.94 -23.51
CA SER A 584 -28.26 -16.26 -22.07
C SER A 584 -29.57 -16.94 -21.66
N LYS A 585 -29.53 -17.89 -20.71
CA LYS A 585 -30.67 -18.30 -19.88
C LYS A 585 -30.25 -18.70 -18.47
N ARG A 586 -30.66 -17.87 -17.50
CA ARG A 586 -30.93 -18.25 -16.10
C ARG A 586 -32.12 -19.20 -16.05
N ALA A 587 -32.10 -20.17 -15.13
CA ALA A 587 -33.28 -20.94 -14.71
C ALA A 587 -33.38 -20.88 -13.19
N GLY A 588 -34.42 -20.20 -12.68
CA GLY A 588 -34.91 -20.36 -11.32
C GLY A 588 -36.05 -21.37 -11.33
N ASN A 589 -36.06 -22.26 -10.34
CA ASN A 589 -37.05 -23.32 -10.20
C ASN A 589 -37.82 -23.10 -8.89
N VAL A 590 -39.15 -22.94 -9.00
CA VAL A 590 -40.11 -23.02 -7.89
C VAL A 590 -41.19 -23.98 -8.35
N SER A 591 -41.38 -25.08 -7.61
CA SER A 591 -42.59 -25.89 -7.72
C SER A 591 -43.03 -26.33 -6.33
N GLY A 592 -44.16 -25.78 -5.88
CA GLY A 592 -44.98 -26.38 -4.84
C GLY A 592 -46.02 -27.32 -5.46
N GLY A 593 -46.50 -28.27 -4.66
CA GLY A 593 -47.77 -28.95 -4.92
C GLY A 593 -47.85 -30.41 -4.45
N LYS A 594 -48.12 -30.64 -3.16
CA LYS A 594 -49.40 -31.17 -2.65
C LYS A 594 -49.36 -31.36 -1.14
#